data_AF-A0AB34ILZ4-F1
#
_entry.id   AF-A0AB34ILZ4-F1
#
_cell.length_a   1.000
_cell.length_b   1.000
_cell.length_c   1.000
_cell.angle_alpha   90.00
_cell.angle_beta   90.00
_cell.angle_gamma   90.00
#
_symmetry.space_group_name_H-M   'P 1'
#
loop_
_entity.id
_entity.type
_entity.pdbx_description
1 polymer ?
#
loop_
_entity_poly.entity_id
_entity_poly.type
_entity_poly.pdbx_seq_one_letter_code
_entity_poly.pdbx_strand_id
1 'polypeptide(L)'
;MCYVIVAFMALLFSEGVLRQVCSTALAESLVMKKSNVPGTLEWTSGTSGVLHLYNLTNGFDILRRNPPPKPIFQEVSIKISVKVSAFDFEVSDSGESYSYKNFFYIEATNKADNDLVFVNINSVLLEALSTFPGLGSEAAVAALAPFVPDFAALAQAMDYDFYFARNDGTGPLGAGIFKRLTVREVLHGYFDPLFALNLTQGLQKGRFNVYPTRESLQVALNASHGLAEPSYIYTDVRSTGKGNVSDAGRIVSLKGLSNFSKEAKEDPLSGMEPPGWDITGNWNDTTRQPLVYSGLRSWAQPLPPISACPSCLDTMSASIRAEPSALNFTIFDDRQGFLRNAVYTCSGPCKGEKIHDALWVHKYELGDDNWKLKVNGRLDEAGNCSRPPMHNCDYAMRHQYIMESRTHLNSAAFSLPYFGNVSDDIANATIVLDSKGNRPTYNRDTMGDKVWVDPLSGTAFKYRSDVNRLTPIDKSMWNSPRHANIFAGGSLDRMYWPYYRYAFEIERTEEDTREIVNSLGMLYTMMLWLTISAGAYLIWKSCFGCCIACPAARQAWKNRKAQEQTKSVKILVAAKDDEEKQACTEPFAPLKGLAAHLLSRVRNELQATGWLR
;
A
#
# COMPACT_ATOMS: atom_id res chain seq x y z
N MET A 1 17.84 50.00 -14.81
CA MET A 1 16.53 49.68 -14.19
C MET A 1 15.69 48.73 -15.05
N CYS A 2 15.37 49.04 -16.33
CA CYS A 2 14.59 48.12 -17.18
C CYS A 2 15.24 46.73 -17.38
N TYR A 3 16.56 46.63 -17.55
CA TYR A 3 17.25 45.33 -17.65
C TYR A 3 17.10 44.46 -16.41
N VAL A 4 17.10 45.07 -15.22
CA VAL A 4 16.95 44.34 -13.94
C VAL A 4 15.52 43.82 -13.80
N ILE A 5 14.53 44.64 -14.17
CA ILE A 5 13.11 44.23 -14.14
C ILE A 5 12.84 43.11 -15.15
N VAL A 6 13.39 43.21 -16.37
CA VAL A 6 13.25 42.16 -17.40
C VAL A 6 13.96 40.88 -16.99
N ALA A 7 15.16 40.95 -16.41
CA ALA A 7 15.87 39.78 -15.89
C ALA A 7 15.12 39.13 -14.71
N PHE A 8 14.56 39.92 -13.80
CA PHE A 8 13.77 39.44 -12.67
C PHE A 8 12.44 38.80 -13.10
N MET A 9 11.74 39.43 -14.05
CA MET A 9 10.54 38.85 -14.68
C MET A 9 10.87 37.55 -15.42
N ALA A 10 12.00 37.51 -16.15
CA ALA A 10 12.45 36.28 -16.83
C ALA A 10 12.77 35.16 -15.83
N LEU A 11 13.38 35.49 -14.68
CA LEU A 11 13.63 34.53 -13.60
C LEU A 11 12.33 33.98 -13.01
N LEU A 12 11.37 34.84 -12.66
CA LEU A 12 10.07 34.41 -12.13
C LEU A 12 9.26 33.59 -13.14
N PHE A 13 9.25 34.00 -14.40
CA PHE A 13 8.57 33.27 -15.47
C PHE A 13 9.27 31.94 -15.75
N SER A 14 10.61 31.91 -15.70
CA SER A 14 11.39 30.68 -15.84
C SER A 14 11.11 29.71 -14.70
N GLU A 15 10.88 30.18 -13.48
CA GLU A 15 10.57 29.32 -12.34
C GLU A 15 9.19 28.68 -12.47
N GLY A 16 8.16 29.46 -12.84
CA GLY A 16 6.82 28.92 -13.09
C GLY A 16 6.80 27.90 -14.23
N VAL A 17 7.50 28.19 -15.32
CA VAL A 17 7.67 27.26 -16.45
C VAL A 17 8.46 26.04 -16.03
N LEU A 18 9.57 26.18 -15.28
CA LEU A 18 10.36 25.04 -14.80
C LEU A 18 9.54 24.11 -13.91
N ARG A 19 8.73 24.65 -12.99
CA ARG A 19 7.85 23.84 -12.16
C ARG A 19 6.84 23.06 -13.01
N GLN A 20 6.24 23.69 -14.03
CA GLN A 20 5.28 23.04 -14.92
C GLN A 20 5.93 21.97 -15.81
N VAL A 21 7.09 22.27 -16.42
CA VAL A 21 7.79 21.31 -17.26
C VAL A 21 8.31 20.18 -16.38
N CYS A 22 8.83 20.46 -15.18
CA CYS A 22 9.30 19.44 -14.24
C CYS A 22 8.16 18.53 -13.81
N SER A 23 6.99 19.10 -13.48
CA SER A 23 5.81 18.30 -13.16
C SER A 23 5.39 17.42 -14.33
N THR A 24 5.49 17.92 -15.57
CA THR A 24 5.16 17.15 -16.78
C THR A 24 6.18 16.05 -17.05
N ALA A 25 7.48 16.34 -16.98
CA ALA A 25 8.55 15.39 -17.21
C ALA A 25 8.57 14.29 -16.13
N LEU A 26 8.35 14.69 -14.87
CA LEU A 26 8.18 13.77 -13.75
C LEU A 26 6.95 12.90 -13.98
N ALA A 27 5.80 13.49 -14.34
CA ALA A 27 4.59 12.75 -14.66
C ALA A 27 4.81 11.73 -15.79
N GLU A 28 5.51 12.11 -16.87
CA GLU A 28 5.85 11.20 -17.98
C GLU A 28 6.84 10.11 -17.58
N SER A 29 7.80 10.40 -16.70
CA SER A 29 8.75 9.41 -16.17
C SER A 29 8.07 8.40 -15.25
N LEU A 30 6.98 8.81 -14.58
CA LEU A 30 6.15 8.01 -13.71
C LEU A 30 5.05 7.25 -14.44
N VAL A 31 4.79 7.55 -15.73
CA VAL A 31 3.93 6.69 -16.55
C VAL A 31 4.58 5.33 -16.67
N MET A 32 3.88 4.31 -16.17
CA MET A 32 4.39 2.96 -16.10
C MET A 32 4.55 2.39 -17.51
N LYS A 33 5.81 2.24 -17.94
CA LYS A 33 6.20 1.57 -19.19
C LYS A 33 6.86 0.25 -18.85
N LYS A 34 6.89 -0.71 -19.78
CA LYS A 34 7.57 -1.99 -19.58
C LYS A 34 9.02 -1.86 -19.08
N SER A 35 9.73 -0.79 -19.45
CA SER A 35 11.09 -0.48 -18.99
C SER A 35 11.18 0.10 -17.57
N ASN A 36 10.09 0.67 -17.06
CA ASN A 36 10.04 1.45 -15.81
C ASN A 36 9.09 0.85 -14.77
N VAL A 37 8.41 -0.26 -15.08
CA VAL A 37 7.57 -0.94 -14.09
C VAL A 37 8.51 -1.53 -13.05
N PRO A 38 8.36 -1.20 -11.75
CA PRO A 38 9.18 -1.73 -10.66
C PRO A 38 9.12 -3.26 -10.50
N GLY A 39 8.48 -3.99 -11.42
CA GLY A 39 8.51 -5.45 -11.52
C GLY A 39 9.63 -5.98 -12.44
N THR A 40 10.29 -5.13 -13.25
CA THR A 40 11.59 -5.47 -13.86
C THR A 40 12.76 -5.14 -12.95
N LEU A 41 12.58 -4.25 -11.98
CA LEU A 41 13.35 -4.26 -10.74
C LEU A 41 12.79 -5.41 -9.91
N GLU A 42 13.28 -6.60 -10.18
CA GLU A 42 13.20 -7.65 -9.18
C GLU A 42 13.54 -7.03 -7.81
N TRP A 43 12.65 -7.16 -6.81
CA TRP A 43 13.07 -7.02 -5.41
C TRP A 43 13.95 -8.24 -5.05
N THR A 44 14.88 -8.64 -5.91
CA THR A 44 15.64 -9.90 -5.82
C THR A 44 16.75 -9.85 -4.79
N SER A 45 17.13 -8.67 -4.31
CA SER A 45 18.19 -8.57 -3.32
C SER A 45 17.73 -7.73 -2.12
N GLY A 46 17.56 -8.41 -0.97
CA GLY A 46 17.66 -7.74 0.33
C GLY A 46 16.42 -7.65 1.21
N THR A 47 15.25 -8.21 0.85
CA THR A 47 14.16 -8.27 1.84
C THR A 47 14.51 -9.29 2.91
N SER A 48 14.96 -8.77 4.06
CA SER A 48 15.17 -9.56 5.26
C SER A 48 14.09 -9.24 6.28
N GLY A 49 13.59 -10.28 6.93
CA GLY A 49 12.64 -10.13 8.01
C GLY A 49 13.02 -11.01 9.18
N VAL A 50 12.27 -10.83 10.26
CA VAL A 50 12.28 -11.73 11.40
C VAL A 50 10.88 -12.31 11.54
N LEU A 51 10.78 -13.63 11.52
CA LEU A 51 9.58 -14.34 11.92
C LEU A 51 9.74 -14.73 13.39
N HIS A 52 8.82 -14.25 14.21
CA HIS A 52 8.71 -14.57 15.62
C HIS A 52 7.62 -15.63 15.77
N LEU A 53 8.01 -16.88 15.97
CA LEU A 53 7.11 -17.99 16.21
C LEU A 53 6.79 -18.09 17.69
N TYR A 54 5.52 -18.23 18.05
CA TYR A 54 5.10 -18.33 19.43
C TYR A 54 4.98 -19.80 19.84
N ASN A 55 6.01 -20.33 20.52
CA ASN A 55 6.07 -21.73 20.94
C ASN A 55 5.33 -21.93 22.27
N LEU A 56 4.26 -22.72 22.27
CA LEU A 56 3.51 -23.07 23.47
C LEU A 56 4.37 -23.96 24.40
N THR A 57 4.53 -23.54 25.66
CA THR A 57 5.41 -24.20 26.62
C THR A 57 4.69 -25.03 27.68
N ASN A 58 3.39 -24.78 27.89
CA ASN A 58 2.60 -25.43 28.94
C ASN A 58 1.37 -26.17 28.40
N GLY A 59 1.43 -26.67 27.17
CA GLY A 59 0.30 -27.35 26.51
C GLY A 59 -0.28 -28.51 27.32
N PHE A 60 0.56 -29.35 27.94
CA PHE A 60 0.08 -30.46 28.76
C PHE A 60 -0.72 -30.00 29.98
N ASP A 61 -0.26 -28.96 30.67
CA ASP A 61 -0.97 -28.41 31.84
C ASP A 61 -2.32 -27.80 31.44
N ILE A 62 -2.42 -27.18 30.26
CA ILE A 62 -3.69 -26.65 29.72
C ILE A 62 -4.69 -27.79 29.51
N LEU A 63 -4.26 -28.95 29.02
CA LEU A 63 -5.16 -30.09 28.78
C LEU A 63 -5.60 -30.76 30.09
N ARG A 64 -4.72 -30.83 31.09
CA ARG A 64 -4.88 -31.72 32.25
C ARG A 64 -5.35 -31.04 33.53
N ARG A 65 -5.10 -29.74 33.72
CA ARG A 65 -5.49 -29.03 34.96
C ARG A 65 -6.88 -28.44 34.85
N ASN A 66 -7.58 -28.39 35.98
CA ASN A 66 -8.88 -27.74 36.12
C ASN A 66 -8.88 -26.83 37.38
N PRO A 67 -9.01 -25.49 37.24
CA PRO A 67 -9.07 -24.77 35.97
C PRO A 67 -7.74 -24.85 35.20
N PRO A 68 -7.77 -24.70 33.86
CA PRO A 68 -6.56 -24.59 33.06
C PRO A 68 -5.69 -23.41 33.52
N PRO A 69 -4.35 -23.51 33.47
CA PRO A 69 -3.51 -22.33 33.51
C PRO A 69 -3.66 -21.51 32.22
N LYS A 70 -3.25 -20.24 32.26
CA LYS A 70 -3.12 -19.41 31.06
C LYS A 70 -2.11 -20.02 30.09
N PRO A 71 -2.34 -19.99 28.77
CA PRO A 71 -1.33 -20.38 27.80
C PRO A 71 -0.08 -19.52 27.87
N ILE A 72 1.10 -20.16 27.86
CA ILE A 72 2.42 -19.51 27.91
C ILE A 72 3.17 -19.80 26.62
N PHE A 73 3.49 -18.75 25.88
CA PHE A 73 4.25 -18.79 24.64
C PHE A 73 5.65 -18.23 24.85
N GLN A 74 6.63 -18.98 24.38
CA GLN A 74 8.01 -18.58 24.29
C GLN A 74 8.32 -18.21 22.84
N GLU A 75 8.78 -16.99 22.60
CA GLU A 75 9.13 -16.53 21.27
C GLU A 75 10.40 -17.21 20.76
N VAL A 76 10.33 -17.69 19.52
CA VAL A 76 11.46 -18.17 18.72
C VAL A 76 11.59 -17.25 17.51
N SER A 77 12.64 -16.45 17.49
CA SER A 77 12.93 -15.53 16.38
C SER A 77 13.82 -16.21 15.34
N ILE A 78 13.39 -16.22 14.09
CA ILE A 78 14.18 -16.69 12.95
C ILE A 78 14.34 -15.57 11.93
N LYS A 79 15.54 -15.47 11.33
CA LYS A 79 15.74 -14.56 10.20
C LYS A 79 15.22 -15.22 8.93
N ILE A 80 14.46 -14.48 8.15
CA ILE A 80 13.90 -14.96 6.89
C ILE A 80 14.27 -14.03 5.75
N SER A 81 14.46 -14.61 4.57
CA SER A 81 14.55 -13.91 3.29
C SER A 81 13.20 -14.00 2.61
N VAL A 82 12.69 -12.87 2.11
CA VAL A 82 11.53 -12.85 1.21
C VAL A 82 12.04 -12.49 -0.18
N LYS A 83 11.60 -13.23 -1.19
CA LYS A 83 11.83 -12.92 -2.60
C LYS A 83 10.46 -12.69 -3.23
N VAL A 84 10.33 -11.55 -3.89
CA VAL A 84 9.11 -11.20 -4.63
C VAL A 84 9.50 -11.05 -6.09
N SER A 85 8.85 -11.80 -6.96
CA SER A 85 9.07 -11.76 -8.40
C SER A 85 7.78 -11.45 -9.12
N ALA A 86 7.83 -10.48 -10.03
CA ALA A 86 6.75 -10.18 -10.96
C ALA A 86 7.07 -10.80 -12.33
N PHE A 87 6.07 -11.36 -13.02
CA PHE A 87 6.23 -11.97 -14.35
C PHE A 87 4.96 -11.80 -15.19
N ASP A 88 5.00 -12.23 -16.46
CA ASP A 88 3.93 -12.08 -17.45
C ASP A 88 3.40 -10.64 -17.54
N PHE A 89 4.33 -9.69 -17.70
CA PHE A 89 3.99 -8.29 -17.81
C PHE A 89 3.41 -7.97 -19.20
N GLU A 90 2.17 -7.47 -19.20
CA GLU A 90 1.46 -7.03 -20.40
C GLU A 90 0.98 -5.59 -20.23
N VAL A 91 0.96 -4.83 -21.32
CA VAL A 91 0.39 -3.47 -21.37
C VAL A 91 -0.80 -3.52 -22.30
N SER A 92 -1.92 -2.90 -21.91
CA SER A 92 -3.08 -2.82 -22.79
C SER A 92 -2.75 -2.09 -24.09
N ASP A 93 -3.47 -2.39 -25.17
CA ASP A 93 -3.26 -1.73 -26.47
C ASP A 93 -3.38 -0.19 -26.39
N SER A 94 -4.25 0.30 -25.50
CA SER A 94 -4.40 1.75 -25.22
C SER A 94 -3.21 2.35 -24.48
N GLY A 95 -2.38 1.54 -23.82
CA GLY A 95 -1.31 1.96 -22.91
C GLY A 95 -1.82 2.57 -21.60
N GLU A 96 -3.11 2.47 -21.29
CA GLU A 96 -3.72 3.04 -20.08
C GLU A 96 -3.64 2.11 -18.87
N SER A 97 -3.43 0.82 -19.12
CA SER A 97 -3.31 -0.19 -18.07
C SER A 97 -2.19 -1.18 -18.36
N TYR A 98 -1.73 -1.83 -17.30
CA TYR A 98 -0.80 -2.94 -17.37
C TYR A 98 -1.25 -4.06 -16.45
N SER A 99 -0.86 -5.29 -16.77
CA SER A 99 -1.07 -6.46 -15.94
C SER A 99 0.24 -7.18 -15.67
N TYR A 100 0.28 -7.87 -14.55
CA TYR A 100 1.39 -8.75 -14.17
C TYR A 100 0.90 -9.79 -13.17
N LYS A 101 1.69 -10.86 -13.04
CA LYS A 101 1.53 -11.90 -12.02
C LYS A 101 2.65 -11.77 -10.99
N ASN A 102 2.34 -11.99 -9.72
CA ASN A 102 3.32 -11.98 -8.64
C ASN A 102 3.56 -13.39 -8.09
N PHE A 103 4.78 -13.61 -7.63
CA PHE A 103 5.20 -14.78 -6.88
C PHE A 103 5.99 -14.34 -5.65
N PHE A 104 5.65 -14.93 -4.50
CA PHE A 104 6.31 -14.68 -3.22
C PHE A 104 6.98 -15.97 -2.75
N TYR A 105 8.24 -15.87 -2.33
CA TYR A 105 9.00 -16.95 -1.75
C TYR A 105 9.61 -16.49 -0.43
N ILE A 106 9.43 -17.29 0.62
CA ILE A 106 9.94 -16.98 1.96
C ILE A 106 10.78 -18.16 2.42
N GLU A 107 12.00 -17.93 2.86
CA GLU A 107 12.87 -18.99 3.41
C GLU A 107 13.61 -18.51 4.65
N ALA A 108 13.96 -19.42 5.56
CA ALA A 108 14.90 -19.08 6.62
C ALA A 108 16.28 -18.75 6.04
N THR A 109 16.87 -17.64 6.48
CA THR A 109 18.21 -17.23 6.05
C THR A 109 19.26 -18.26 6.47
N ASN A 110 19.10 -18.83 7.67
CA ASN A 110 19.85 -20.00 8.10
C ASN A 110 19.02 -21.27 7.83
N LYS A 111 19.52 -22.15 6.96
CA LYS A 111 18.80 -23.38 6.59
C LYS A 111 18.54 -24.31 7.77
N ALA A 112 19.38 -24.29 8.81
CA ALA A 112 19.17 -25.09 10.00
C ALA A 112 17.93 -24.65 10.79
N ASP A 113 17.53 -23.38 10.67
CA ASP A 113 16.35 -22.87 11.36
C ASP A 113 15.07 -23.51 10.80
N ASN A 114 15.06 -23.98 9.54
CA ASN A 114 13.90 -24.66 8.94
C ASN A 114 13.46 -25.91 9.69
N ASP A 115 14.39 -26.56 10.39
CA ASP A 115 14.14 -27.81 11.11
C ASP A 115 13.89 -27.58 12.61
N LEU A 116 13.86 -26.31 13.07
CA LEU A 116 13.42 -25.97 14.42
C LEU A 116 11.95 -26.34 14.60
N VAL A 117 11.66 -27.09 15.66
CA VAL A 117 10.33 -27.55 16.00
C VAL A 117 9.73 -26.66 17.09
N PHE A 118 8.46 -26.34 16.94
CA PHE A 118 7.67 -25.64 17.94
C PHE A 118 6.28 -26.28 18.07
N VAL A 119 5.65 -26.02 19.19
CA VAL A 119 4.30 -26.45 19.51
C VAL A 119 3.38 -25.24 19.40
N ASN A 120 2.30 -25.38 18.66
CA ASN A 120 1.24 -24.38 18.65
C ASN A 120 -0.11 -25.10 18.49
N ILE A 121 -1.20 -24.33 18.47
CA ILE A 121 -2.53 -24.86 18.21
C ILE A 121 -2.62 -25.42 16.79
N ASN A 122 -3.31 -26.54 16.66
CA ASN A 122 -3.60 -27.18 15.39
C ASN A 122 -4.62 -26.31 14.64
N SER A 123 -4.11 -25.46 13.74
CA SER A 123 -4.93 -24.55 12.95
C SER A 123 -5.92 -25.28 12.04
N VAL A 124 -5.57 -26.48 11.57
CA VAL A 124 -6.45 -27.31 10.72
C VAL A 124 -7.63 -27.83 11.53
N LEU A 125 -7.37 -28.34 12.74
CA LEU A 125 -8.45 -28.75 13.64
C LEU A 125 -9.38 -27.58 13.97
N LEU A 126 -8.82 -26.42 14.29
CA LEU A 126 -9.60 -25.21 14.57
C LEU A 126 -10.47 -24.79 13.39
N GLU A 127 -9.93 -24.87 12.17
CA GLU A 127 -10.69 -24.61 10.96
C GLU A 127 -11.85 -25.60 10.82
N ALA A 128 -11.60 -26.91 10.97
CA ALA A 128 -12.63 -27.92 10.94
C ALA A 128 -13.73 -27.67 11.99
N LEU A 129 -13.36 -27.34 13.23
CA LEU A 129 -14.30 -27.00 14.30
C LEU A 129 -15.09 -25.71 14.02
N SER A 130 -14.51 -24.77 13.27
CA SER A 130 -15.17 -23.53 12.86
C SER A 130 -16.20 -23.74 11.74
N THR A 131 -15.85 -24.57 10.77
CA THR A 131 -16.68 -24.86 9.59
C THR A 131 -17.83 -25.78 9.93
N PHE A 132 -17.64 -26.67 10.91
CA PHE A 132 -18.66 -27.59 11.39
C PHE A 132 -18.91 -27.37 12.88
N PRO A 133 -19.65 -26.29 13.25
CA PRO A 133 -20.02 -26.02 14.63
C PRO A 133 -20.78 -27.22 15.19
N GLY A 134 -20.13 -27.95 16.10
CA GLY A 134 -20.66 -29.22 16.62
C GLY A 134 -19.64 -30.34 16.61
N LEU A 135 -18.65 -30.35 15.72
CA LEU A 135 -17.58 -31.38 15.71
C LEU A 135 -16.84 -31.49 17.05
N GLY A 136 -16.82 -30.40 17.82
CA GLY A 136 -16.30 -30.44 19.19
C GLY A 136 -17.11 -31.40 20.08
N SER A 137 -18.43 -31.48 19.90
CA SER A 137 -19.36 -32.27 20.71
C SER A 137 -19.43 -33.74 20.28
N GLU A 138 -19.51 -34.65 21.25
CA GLU A 138 -19.67 -36.08 21.00
C GLU A 138 -20.97 -36.39 20.23
N ALA A 139 -22.01 -35.59 20.43
CA ALA A 139 -23.29 -35.72 19.74
C ALA A 139 -23.20 -35.43 18.24
N ALA A 140 -22.43 -34.42 17.80
CA ALA A 140 -22.30 -34.14 16.37
C ALA A 140 -21.33 -35.10 15.68
N VAL A 141 -20.27 -35.54 16.36
CA VAL A 141 -19.41 -36.63 15.87
C VAL A 141 -20.24 -37.89 15.67
N ALA A 142 -21.09 -38.26 16.64
CA ALA A 142 -21.99 -39.40 16.51
C ALA A 142 -23.06 -39.22 15.41
N ALA A 143 -23.51 -38.00 15.16
CA ALA A 143 -24.46 -37.68 14.09
C ALA A 143 -23.83 -37.69 12.69
N LEU A 144 -22.54 -37.36 12.57
CA LEU A 144 -21.80 -37.32 11.29
C LEU A 144 -21.11 -38.66 10.95
N ALA A 145 -20.75 -39.44 11.97
CA ALA A 145 -20.07 -40.74 11.82
C ALA A 145 -20.76 -41.74 10.87
N PRO A 146 -22.10 -41.82 10.74
CA PRO A 146 -22.75 -42.72 9.78
C PRO A 146 -22.57 -42.30 8.32
N PHE A 147 -22.32 -41.01 8.06
CA PHE A 147 -22.27 -40.44 6.72
C PHE A 147 -20.86 -40.35 6.16
N VAL A 148 -19.86 -40.34 7.04
CA VAL A 148 -18.45 -40.28 6.66
C VAL A 148 -17.66 -41.14 7.67
N PRO A 149 -17.30 -42.39 7.30
CA PRO A 149 -16.61 -43.35 8.17
C PRO A 149 -15.34 -42.79 8.82
N ASP A 150 -14.70 -41.85 8.16
CA ASP A 150 -13.46 -41.24 8.59
C ASP A 150 -13.61 -40.27 9.79
N PHE A 151 -14.82 -39.76 10.08
CA PHE A 151 -15.04 -38.91 11.27
C PHE A 151 -14.96 -39.69 12.58
N ALA A 152 -15.36 -40.96 12.59
CA ALA A 152 -15.23 -41.81 13.78
C ALA A 152 -13.74 -42.14 14.05
N ALA A 153 -12.97 -42.43 13.00
CA ALA A 153 -11.53 -42.63 13.09
C ALA A 153 -10.81 -41.35 13.55
N LEU A 154 -11.24 -40.19 13.04
CA LEU A 154 -10.78 -38.89 13.49
C LEU A 154 -11.02 -38.67 14.99
N ALA A 155 -12.26 -38.85 15.45
CA ALA A 155 -12.58 -38.67 16.86
C ALA A 155 -11.78 -39.61 17.77
N GLN A 156 -11.56 -40.87 17.34
CA GLN A 156 -10.69 -41.81 18.03
C GLN A 156 -9.23 -41.36 18.03
N ALA A 157 -8.72 -40.81 16.92
CA ALA A 157 -7.36 -40.29 16.85
C ALA A 157 -7.18 -39.07 17.77
N MET A 158 -8.17 -38.19 17.84
CA MET A 158 -8.19 -37.06 18.79
C MET A 158 -8.23 -37.53 20.24
N ASP A 159 -9.06 -38.54 20.56
CA ASP A 159 -9.10 -39.13 21.90
C ASP A 159 -7.78 -39.77 22.27
N TYR A 160 -7.20 -40.55 21.35
CA TYR A 160 -5.89 -41.15 21.53
C TYR A 160 -4.83 -40.08 21.82
N ASP A 161 -4.82 -38.99 21.05
CA ASP A 161 -3.91 -37.87 21.26
C ASP A 161 -4.13 -37.14 22.59
N PHE A 162 -5.37 -37.02 23.05
CA PHE A 162 -5.70 -36.45 24.36
C PHE A 162 -5.20 -37.35 25.50
N TYR A 163 -5.51 -38.65 25.46
CA TYR A 163 -5.13 -39.60 26.50
C TYR A 163 -3.62 -39.84 26.56
N PHE A 164 -2.95 -39.88 25.41
CA PHE A 164 -1.52 -40.13 25.26
C PHE A 164 -0.71 -38.86 24.92
N ALA A 165 -1.24 -37.68 25.29
CA ALA A 165 -0.54 -36.41 25.11
C ALA A 165 0.84 -36.45 25.77
N ARG A 166 1.85 -36.00 25.02
CA ARG A 166 3.23 -35.79 25.48
C ARG A 166 3.29 -34.62 26.45
N ASN A 167 4.44 -34.42 27.10
CA ASN A 167 4.66 -33.35 28.08
C ASN A 167 4.48 -31.91 27.53
N ASP A 168 4.50 -31.73 26.21
CA ASP A 168 4.22 -30.44 25.58
C ASP A 168 2.75 -30.29 25.14
N GLY A 169 1.91 -31.28 25.44
CA GLY A 169 0.48 -31.32 25.10
C GLY A 169 0.18 -31.88 23.70
N THR A 170 1.20 -32.26 22.91
CA THR A 170 0.98 -32.83 21.58
C THR A 170 0.76 -34.33 21.64
N GLY A 171 -0.11 -34.86 20.78
CA GLY A 171 -0.36 -36.30 20.70
C GLY A 171 0.53 -37.02 19.68
N PRO A 172 0.65 -38.35 19.78
CA PRO A 172 1.45 -39.17 18.86
C PRO A 172 0.92 -39.23 17.42
N LEU A 173 -0.38 -39.05 17.20
CA LEU A 173 -1.00 -39.07 15.86
C LEU A 173 -1.05 -37.68 15.21
N GLY A 174 -0.83 -36.61 15.97
CA GLY A 174 -0.82 -35.24 15.47
C GLY A 174 -2.21 -34.72 15.05
N ALA A 175 -3.27 -35.33 15.57
CA ALA A 175 -4.67 -34.98 15.41
C ALA A 175 -5.23 -34.16 16.59
N GLY A 176 -4.50 -34.08 17.70
CA GLY A 176 -4.89 -33.32 18.89
C GLY A 176 -4.92 -31.80 18.71
N ILE A 177 -5.31 -31.10 19.78
CA ILE A 177 -5.44 -29.62 19.82
C ILE A 177 -4.10 -28.94 19.56
N PHE A 178 -3.02 -29.48 20.09
CA PHE A 178 -1.69 -28.93 19.90
C PHE A 178 -0.88 -29.80 18.96
N LYS A 179 -0.08 -29.15 18.10
CA LYS A 179 0.71 -29.80 17.07
C LYS A 179 2.14 -29.32 17.10
N ARG A 180 3.07 -30.26 16.88
CA ARG A 180 4.47 -29.96 16.59
C ARG A 180 4.60 -29.65 15.12
N LEU A 181 5.17 -28.50 14.81
CA LEU A 181 5.47 -28.07 13.46
C LEU A 181 6.92 -27.60 13.41
N THR A 182 7.57 -27.89 12.30
CA THR A 182 8.83 -27.26 11.93
C THR A 182 8.59 -25.85 11.39
N VAL A 183 9.61 -25.00 11.42
CA VAL A 183 9.61 -23.72 10.71
C VAL A 183 9.23 -23.89 9.25
N ARG A 184 9.81 -24.91 8.59
CA ARG A 184 9.51 -25.26 7.20
C ARG A 184 8.03 -25.54 6.99
N GLU A 185 7.42 -26.34 7.85
CA GLU A 185 5.99 -26.69 7.77
C GLU A 185 5.07 -25.48 7.96
N VAL A 186 5.47 -24.50 8.77
CA VAL A 186 4.70 -23.27 8.91
C VAL A 186 4.92 -22.30 7.75
N LEU A 187 6.13 -22.23 7.21
CA LEU A 187 6.45 -21.40 6.06
C LEU A 187 5.98 -21.99 4.73
N HIS A 188 5.76 -23.30 4.62
CA HIS A 188 5.49 -23.98 3.35
C HIS A 188 4.24 -24.87 3.36
N GLY A 189 3.61 -24.99 4.53
CA GLY A 189 2.53 -25.94 4.75
C GLY A 189 3.03 -27.32 5.15
N TYR A 190 2.09 -28.10 5.68
CA TYR A 190 2.30 -29.47 6.09
C TYR A 190 1.08 -30.30 5.72
N PHE A 191 1.27 -31.61 5.68
CA PHE A 191 0.16 -32.53 5.54
C PHE A 191 -0.45 -32.79 6.92
N ASP A 192 -1.72 -32.47 7.10
CA ASP A 192 -2.43 -32.79 8.33
C ASP A 192 -3.18 -34.14 8.18
N PRO A 193 -2.95 -35.12 9.06
CA PRO A 193 -3.73 -36.36 9.08
C PRO A 193 -5.25 -36.14 9.14
N LEU A 194 -5.71 -35.01 9.69
CA LEU A 194 -7.12 -34.60 9.68
C LEU A 194 -7.67 -34.41 8.26
N PHE A 195 -6.86 -33.94 7.32
CA PHE A 195 -7.22 -33.83 5.89
C PHE A 195 -7.08 -35.16 5.14
N ALA A 196 -6.20 -36.06 5.60
CA ALA A 196 -6.10 -37.42 5.06
C ALA A 196 -7.41 -38.21 5.22
N LEU A 197 -8.14 -37.89 6.29
CA LEU A 197 -9.40 -38.49 6.70
C LEU A 197 -10.62 -37.72 6.17
N ASN A 198 -10.46 -36.64 5.39
CA ASN A 198 -11.60 -35.85 4.92
C ASN A 198 -11.38 -35.33 3.48
N LEU A 199 -12.10 -35.93 2.54
CA LEU A 199 -12.56 -35.37 1.25
C LEU A 199 -11.56 -35.25 0.09
N THR A 200 -11.79 -36.12 -0.90
CA THR A 200 -11.47 -36.03 -2.34
C THR A 200 -11.96 -34.76 -3.06
N GLN A 201 -12.33 -33.68 -2.36
CA GLN A 201 -12.74 -32.41 -2.98
C GLN A 201 -12.22 -31.21 -2.17
N GLY A 202 -11.03 -30.72 -2.51
CA GLY A 202 -10.83 -29.27 -2.66
C GLY A 202 -10.16 -28.46 -1.56
N LEU A 203 -9.61 -29.00 -0.46
CA LEU A 203 -9.13 -28.14 0.64
C LEU A 203 -7.62 -28.22 0.96
N GLN A 204 -6.96 -27.12 0.58
CA GLN A 204 -5.67 -26.53 1.02
C GLN A 204 -4.43 -27.43 1.11
N LYS A 205 -3.78 -27.64 -0.04
CA LYS A 205 -2.32 -27.78 -0.10
C LYS A 205 -1.69 -26.44 0.31
N GLY A 206 -0.97 -26.40 1.43
CA GLY A 206 -0.03 -25.36 1.88
C GLY A 206 -0.44 -23.89 1.69
N ARG A 207 -0.45 -23.10 2.79
CA ARG A 207 -0.55 -21.63 2.69
C ARG A 207 0.59 -20.96 1.93
N PHE A 208 1.61 -21.73 1.59
CA PHE A 208 2.77 -21.32 0.82
C PHE A 208 3.22 -22.55 0.00
N ASN A 209 2.45 -22.94 -1.01
CA ASN A 209 2.97 -23.92 -1.98
C ASN A 209 4.19 -23.30 -2.65
N VAL A 210 5.37 -23.76 -2.26
CA VAL A 210 6.63 -23.33 -2.85
C VAL A 210 6.88 -24.12 -4.12
N TYR A 211 7.09 -23.37 -5.18
CA TYR A 211 7.69 -23.85 -6.41
C TYR A 211 9.12 -23.31 -6.44
N PRO A 212 10.14 -24.16 -6.19
CA PRO A 212 11.52 -23.72 -6.01
C PRO A 212 12.15 -23.09 -7.26
N THR A 213 11.55 -23.31 -8.43
CA THR A 213 11.98 -22.70 -9.70
C THR A 213 10.78 -22.21 -10.52
N ARG A 214 11.02 -21.27 -11.44
CA ARG A 214 10.04 -20.82 -12.43
C ARG A 214 9.46 -21.99 -13.22
N GLU A 215 10.30 -22.98 -13.57
CA GLU A 215 9.89 -24.19 -14.27
C GLU A 215 8.98 -25.06 -13.41
N SER A 216 9.28 -25.24 -12.12
CA SER A 216 8.40 -26.00 -11.21
C SER A 216 7.05 -25.34 -10.99
N LEU A 217 7.02 -24.00 -11.02
CA LEU A 217 5.79 -23.21 -10.99
C LEU A 217 5.01 -23.40 -12.28
N GLN A 218 5.68 -23.31 -13.44
CA GLN A 218 5.06 -23.52 -14.74
C GLN A 218 4.53 -24.94 -14.91
N VAL A 219 5.25 -25.95 -14.43
CA VAL A 219 4.81 -27.35 -14.43
C VAL A 219 3.57 -27.53 -13.55
N ALA A 220 3.54 -26.91 -12.37
CA ALA A 220 2.37 -26.96 -11.51
C ALA A 220 1.17 -26.19 -12.06
N LEU A 221 1.42 -25.03 -12.68
CA LEU A 221 0.42 -24.25 -13.41
C LEU A 221 -0.17 -25.08 -14.56
N ASN A 222 0.68 -25.72 -15.35
CA ASN A 222 0.26 -26.57 -16.46
C ASN A 222 -0.48 -27.83 -15.97
N ALA A 223 -0.11 -28.37 -14.79
CA ALA A 223 -0.80 -29.49 -14.16
C ALA A 223 -2.14 -29.10 -13.52
N SER A 224 -2.33 -27.82 -13.17
CA SER A 224 -3.54 -27.28 -12.53
C SER A 224 -4.66 -26.89 -13.50
N HIS A 225 -4.50 -27.11 -14.81
CA HIS A 225 -5.53 -26.78 -15.83
C HIS A 225 -6.88 -27.52 -15.70
N GLY A 226 -7.08 -28.36 -14.66
CA GLY A 226 -8.39 -28.91 -14.30
C GLY A 226 -8.74 -28.81 -12.81
N LEU A 227 -7.89 -28.21 -11.97
CA LEU A 227 -8.08 -28.09 -10.51
C LEU A 227 -7.56 -26.73 -10.06
N ALA A 228 -8.46 -25.85 -9.63
CA ALA A 228 -8.28 -24.56 -8.94
C ALA A 228 -6.86 -23.94 -9.03
N GLU A 229 -6.76 -22.79 -9.73
CA GLU A 229 -5.53 -21.99 -9.83
C GLU A 229 -4.79 -21.92 -8.47
N PRO A 230 -3.45 -22.12 -8.46
CA PRO A 230 -2.69 -22.00 -7.22
C PRO A 230 -2.96 -20.62 -6.62
N SER A 231 -3.39 -20.60 -5.37
CA SER A 231 -4.06 -19.50 -4.64
C SER A 231 -3.30 -18.16 -4.59
N TYR A 232 -2.09 -18.12 -5.13
CA TYR A 232 -1.08 -17.06 -4.99
C TYR A 232 -0.69 -16.41 -6.32
N ILE A 233 -1.17 -16.93 -7.46
CA ILE A 233 -1.06 -16.22 -8.73
C ILE A 233 -2.37 -15.51 -8.96
N TYR A 234 -2.31 -14.18 -8.99
CA TYR A 234 -3.43 -13.38 -9.45
C TYR A 234 -2.95 -12.39 -10.48
N THR A 235 -3.75 -12.23 -11.53
CA THR A 235 -3.59 -11.14 -12.46
C THR A 235 -4.07 -9.87 -11.78
N ASP A 236 -3.15 -8.94 -11.62
CA ASP A 236 -3.43 -7.59 -11.15
C ASP A 236 -3.38 -6.66 -12.36
N VAL A 237 -4.48 -5.97 -12.64
CA VAL A 237 -4.57 -4.96 -13.70
C VAL A 237 -4.56 -3.60 -13.04
N ARG A 238 -3.63 -2.75 -13.44
CA ARG A 238 -3.40 -1.43 -12.86
C ARG A 238 -3.35 -0.35 -13.92
N SER A 239 -3.64 0.89 -13.53
CA SER A 239 -3.49 2.04 -14.42
C SER A 239 -2.03 2.44 -14.56
N THR A 240 -1.61 2.75 -15.79
CA THR A 240 -0.27 3.28 -16.07
C THR A 240 -0.11 4.73 -15.65
N GLY A 241 -1.20 5.44 -15.36
CA GLY A 241 -1.22 6.89 -15.17
C GLY A 241 -1.15 7.69 -16.48
N LYS A 242 -1.23 7.02 -17.64
CA LYS A 242 -1.34 7.71 -18.94
C LYS A 242 -2.61 8.57 -18.95
N GLY A 243 -2.46 9.86 -19.26
CA GLY A 243 -3.54 10.84 -19.24
C GLY A 243 -3.79 11.46 -17.86
N ASN A 244 -3.51 10.75 -16.77
CA ASN A 244 -3.58 11.28 -15.41
C ASN A 244 -2.60 10.57 -14.46
N VAL A 245 -1.48 11.24 -14.12
CA VAL A 245 -0.46 10.66 -13.23
C VAL A 245 -1.00 10.35 -11.83
N SER A 246 -2.08 11.03 -11.40
CA SER A 246 -2.73 10.73 -10.12
C SER A 246 -3.38 9.34 -10.08
N ASP A 247 -3.44 8.62 -11.21
CA ASP A 247 -3.96 7.26 -11.32
C ASP A 247 -2.84 6.21 -11.50
N ALA A 248 -1.58 6.62 -11.65
CA ALA A 248 -0.45 5.69 -11.82
C ALA A 248 -0.42 4.65 -10.70
N GLY A 249 -0.37 3.36 -11.02
CA GLY A 249 -0.32 2.25 -10.04
C GLY A 249 -1.65 1.93 -9.34
N ARG A 250 -2.73 2.65 -9.65
CA ARG A 250 -4.08 2.40 -9.13
C ARG A 250 -4.61 1.06 -9.63
N ILE A 251 -5.18 0.26 -8.74
CA ILE A 251 -5.80 -1.02 -9.08
C ILE A 251 -7.04 -0.73 -9.93
N VAL A 252 -7.10 -1.36 -11.11
CA VAL A 252 -8.23 -1.37 -12.04
C VAL A 252 -9.03 -2.64 -11.85
N SER A 253 -8.35 -3.78 -11.73
CA SER A 253 -8.96 -5.09 -11.51
C SER A 253 -7.99 -6.01 -10.78
N LEU A 254 -8.49 -6.77 -9.81
CA LEU A 254 -7.74 -7.77 -9.07
C LEU A 254 -8.39 -9.13 -9.30
N LYS A 255 -7.62 -10.13 -9.79
CA LYS A 255 -8.16 -11.46 -10.17
C LYS A 255 -9.28 -11.38 -11.22
N GLY A 256 -9.16 -10.43 -12.16
CA GLY A 256 -10.18 -10.20 -13.18
C GLY A 256 -11.45 -9.48 -12.68
N LEU A 257 -11.52 -9.13 -11.40
CA LEU A 257 -12.64 -8.40 -10.81
C LEU A 257 -12.27 -6.94 -10.56
N SER A 258 -12.97 -6.01 -11.22
CA SER A 258 -12.83 -4.56 -10.95
C SER A 258 -13.61 -4.12 -9.71
N ASN A 259 -14.77 -4.75 -9.48
CA ASN A 259 -15.62 -4.63 -8.30
C ASN A 259 -16.20 -6.02 -7.97
N PHE A 260 -16.37 -6.37 -6.70
CA PHE A 260 -17.21 -7.51 -6.33
C PHE A 260 -18.67 -7.08 -6.41
N SER A 261 -19.24 -7.03 -7.62
CA SER A 261 -20.67 -6.77 -7.76
C SER A 261 -21.49 -8.02 -7.41
N LYS A 262 -22.75 -7.80 -7.05
CA LYS A 262 -23.75 -8.83 -6.75
C LYS A 262 -24.02 -9.78 -7.94
N GLU A 263 -23.55 -9.40 -9.13
CA GLU A 263 -23.76 -10.09 -10.40
C GLU A 263 -22.66 -11.08 -10.76
N ALA A 264 -21.56 -11.12 -9.99
CA ALA A 264 -20.67 -12.29 -9.94
C ALA A 264 -21.42 -13.45 -9.23
N LYS A 265 -22.48 -13.93 -9.89
CA LYS A 265 -23.29 -15.05 -9.43
C LYS A 265 -22.43 -16.30 -9.46
N GLU A 266 -22.43 -16.98 -8.31
CA GLU A 266 -22.35 -18.42 -8.13
C GLU A 266 -21.82 -19.18 -9.35
N ASP A 267 -20.55 -19.60 -9.30
CA ASP A 267 -20.25 -20.91 -9.86
C ASP A 267 -21.04 -21.92 -9.02
N PRO A 268 -22.11 -22.54 -9.55
CA PRO A 268 -23.03 -23.37 -8.77
C PRO A 268 -22.37 -24.68 -8.30
N LEU A 269 -21.18 -25.01 -8.81
CA LEU A 269 -20.39 -26.15 -8.33
C LEU A 269 -19.46 -25.80 -7.17
N SER A 270 -19.21 -24.52 -6.91
CA SER A 270 -18.26 -24.12 -5.87
C SER A 270 -18.90 -23.99 -4.48
N GLY A 271 -20.17 -23.55 -4.38
CA GLY A 271 -20.77 -23.19 -3.08
C GLY A 271 -19.92 -22.19 -2.27
N MET A 272 -18.91 -21.57 -2.90
CA MET A 272 -17.90 -20.72 -2.27
C MET A 272 -18.34 -19.28 -2.44
N GLU A 273 -18.51 -18.56 -1.33
CA GLU A 273 -18.81 -17.14 -1.40
C GLU A 273 -17.64 -16.40 -2.10
N PRO A 274 -17.92 -15.34 -2.89
CA PRO A 274 -16.86 -14.51 -3.44
C PRO A 274 -16.04 -13.90 -2.29
N PRO A 275 -14.70 -14.07 -2.26
CA PRO A 275 -13.84 -13.53 -1.22
C PRO A 275 -13.74 -12.00 -1.36
N GLY A 276 -14.76 -11.27 -0.97
CA GLY A 276 -14.86 -9.86 -1.35
C GLY A 276 -16.00 -9.06 -0.80
N TRP A 277 -16.96 -9.66 -0.09
CA TRP A 277 -18.01 -8.90 0.56
C TRP A 277 -17.50 -8.35 1.88
N ASP A 278 -17.88 -7.11 2.18
CA ASP A 278 -17.84 -6.61 3.55
C ASP A 278 -18.58 -7.65 4.40
N ILE A 279 -17.90 -8.25 5.38
CA ILE A 279 -18.42 -9.36 6.20
C ILE A 279 -19.38 -8.80 7.27
N THR A 280 -20.11 -7.77 6.88
CA THR A 280 -21.09 -7.02 7.61
C THR A 280 -22.45 -7.70 7.40
N GLY A 281 -22.74 -8.70 8.23
CA GLY A 281 -24.11 -9.13 8.50
C GLY A 281 -24.72 -10.24 7.62
N ASN A 282 -26.02 -10.45 7.82
CA ASN A 282 -26.85 -11.56 7.35
C ASN A 282 -27.08 -11.53 5.83
N TRP A 283 -27.13 -12.68 5.14
CA TRP A 283 -27.13 -12.84 3.67
C TRP A 283 -28.23 -12.03 2.93
N ASN A 284 -29.28 -11.61 3.64
CA ASN A 284 -30.45 -10.93 3.09
C ASN A 284 -30.42 -9.40 3.13
N ASP A 285 -29.36 -8.76 3.66
CA ASP A 285 -29.33 -7.30 3.77
C ASP A 285 -28.96 -6.64 2.42
N THR A 286 -29.90 -5.89 1.86
CA THR A 286 -29.79 -5.17 0.58
C THR A 286 -28.96 -3.88 0.67
N THR A 287 -28.52 -3.49 1.86
CA THR A 287 -27.75 -2.25 2.08
C THR A 287 -26.24 -2.40 1.94
N ARG A 288 -25.73 -3.60 1.63
CA ARG A 288 -24.29 -3.86 1.46
C ARG A 288 -23.69 -3.06 0.31
N GLN A 289 -22.61 -2.34 0.59
CA GLN A 289 -21.80 -1.77 -0.47
C GLN A 289 -20.81 -2.83 -0.98
N PRO A 290 -20.71 -3.04 -2.31
CA PRO A 290 -19.71 -3.93 -2.88
C PRO A 290 -18.33 -3.40 -2.52
N LEU A 291 -17.39 -4.30 -2.24
CA LEU A 291 -16.03 -3.86 -1.97
C LEU A 291 -15.39 -3.38 -3.27
N VAL A 292 -15.10 -2.08 -3.29
CA VAL A 292 -14.54 -1.38 -4.45
C VAL A 292 -13.01 -1.40 -4.32
N TYR A 293 -12.36 -2.27 -5.07
CA TYR A 293 -10.89 -2.27 -5.20
C TYR A 293 -10.42 -1.20 -6.17
N SER A 294 -11.28 -0.87 -7.14
CA SER A 294 -11.01 0.16 -8.12
C SER A 294 -10.78 1.51 -7.44
N GLY A 295 -9.59 2.07 -7.65
CA GLY A 295 -9.19 3.31 -6.97
C GLY A 295 -8.12 3.15 -5.88
N LEU A 296 -7.91 1.94 -5.37
CA LEU A 296 -6.91 1.67 -4.33
C LEU A 296 -5.50 1.46 -4.92
N ARG A 297 -4.49 1.60 -4.08
CA ARG A 297 -3.05 1.53 -4.45
C ARG A 297 -2.35 0.45 -3.62
N SER A 298 -1.26 -0.13 -4.12
CA SER A 298 -0.42 -1.06 -3.33
C SER A 298 0.95 -0.45 -3.07
N TRP A 299 1.57 -0.88 -1.98
CA TRP A 299 2.96 -0.57 -1.64
C TRP A 299 4.00 -1.00 -2.64
N ALA A 300 3.72 -2.07 -3.38
CA ALA A 300 4.65 -2.56 -4.40
C ALA A 300 4.81 -1.56 -5.56
N GLN A 301 3.98 -0.50 -5.62
CA GLN A 301 3.91 0.46 -6.70
C GLN A 301 4.13 1.89 -6.18
N PRO A 302 4.71 2.78 -6.99
CA PRO A 302 4.81 4.18 -6.63
C PRO A 302 3.42 4.77 -6.40
N LEU A 303 3.29 5.51 -5.29
CA LEU A 303 2.18 6.41 -5.03
C LEU A 303 2.21 7.53 -6.09
N PRO A 304 1.12 8.29 -6.30
CA PRO A 304 1.22 9.44 -7.17
C PRO A 304 2.17 10.45 -6.51
N PRO A 305 2.78 11.38 -7.26
CA PRO A 305 3.57 12.46 -6.67
C PRO A 305 2.81 13.10 -5.52
N ILE A 306 3.40 13.01 -4.33
CA ILE A 306 2.81 13.54 -3.09
C ILE A 306 3.41 14.91 -2.81
N SER A 307 3.99 15.59 -3.80
CA SER A 307 4.52 16.94 -3.63
C SER A 307 4.52 17.67 -4.96
N ALA A 308 4.45 19.01 -4.88
CA ALA A 308 4.75 19.85 -6.01
C ALA A 308 6.26 19.77 -6.30
N CYS A 309 6.65 19.93 -7.57
CA CYS A 309 8.07 20.02 -7.91
C CYS A 309 8.74 21.14 -7.08
N PRO A 310 9.85 20.85 -6.39
CA PRO A 310 10.60 21.81 -5.61
C PRO A 310 11.07 22.95 -6.51
N SER A 311 11.34 24.11 -5.91
CA SER A 311 11.91 25.22 -6.67
C SER A 311 13.33 24.85 -7.18
N CYS A 312 13.79 25.53 -8.21
CA CYS A 312 15.16 25.39 -8.71
C CYS A 312 16.21 25.72 -7.63
N LEU A 313 15.85 26.54 -6.66
CA LEU A 313 16.73 26.91 -5.55
C LEU A 313 16.82 25.79 -4.51
N ASP A 314 15.73 25.07 -4.25
CA ASP A 314 15.71 23.94 -3.31
C ASP A 314 16.54 22.74 -3.83
N THR A 315 16.58 22.58 -5.15
CA THR A 315 17.31 21.51 -5.86
C THR A 315 18.81 21.74 -5.98
N MET A 316 19.31 22.97 -5.79
CA MET A 316 20.75 23.23 -5.73
C MET A 316 21.40 22.77 -4.42
N SER A 317 20.59 22.49 -3.39
CA SER A 317 21.09 21.79 -2.20
C SER A 317 21.16 20.29 -2.50
N ALA A 318 22.25 19.62 -2.11
CA ALA A 318 22.50 18.19 -2.36
C ALA A 318 21.46 17.22 -1.71
N SER A 319 20.35 17.74 -1.20
CA SER A 319 19.20 16.99 -0.71
C SER A 319 17.94 17.70 -1.15
N ILE A 320 17.26 17.17 -2.17
CA ILE A 320 15.99 17.73 -2.63
C ILE A 320 14.96 17.56 -1.51
N ARG A 321 14.64 18.64 -0.79
CA ARG A 321 13.62 18.64 0.25
C ARG A 321 12.30 19.11 -0.36
N ALA A 322 11.45 18.17 -0.75
CA ALA A 322 10.08 18.49 -1.13
C ALA A 322 9.14 18.23 0.05
N GLU A 323 8.30 19.19 0.41
CA GLU A 323 7.27 18.99 1.45
C GLU A 323 6.11 18.18 0.88
N PRO A 324 5.52 17.25 1.64
CA PRO A 324 4.41 16.46 1.13
C PRO A 324 3.14 17.32 1.04
N SER A 325 2.46 17.28 -0.10
CA SER A 325 1.15 17.88 -0.35
C SER A 325 0.01 17.12 0.34
N ALA A 326 0.21 15.84 0.69
CA ALA A 326 -0.75 15.04 1.43
C ALA A 326 -0.13 14.51 2.73
N LEU A 327 -0.81 14.78 3.86
CA LEU A 327 -0.43 14.26 5.18
C LEU A 327 -0.89 12.81 5.40
N ASN A 328 -1.79 12.33 4.54
CA ASN A 328 -2.32 10.99 4.58
C ASN A 328 -2.53 10.45 3.17
N PHE A 329 -2.53 9.13 3.05
CA PHE A 329 -2.99 8.44 1.85
C PHE A 329 -3.56 7.07 2.22
N THR A 330 -4.45 6.58 1.38
CA THR A 330 -5.10 5.28 1.54
C THR A 330 -4.51 4.28 0.57
N ILE A 331 -4.23 3.08 1.06
CA ILE A 331 -3.77 1.97 0.24
C ILE A 331 -4.58 0.71 0.52
N PHE A 332 -4.53 -0.19 -0.44
CA PHE A 332 -4.81 -1.59 -0.29
C PHE A 332 -3.49 -2.31 0.04
N ASP A 333 -3.37 -2.89 1.23
CA ASP A 333 -2.22 -3.74 1.55
C ASP A 333 -2.43 -5.14 0.98
N ASP A 334 -1.93 -5.34 -0.23
CA ASP A 334 -2.02 -6.60 -0.98
C ASP A 334 -1.25 -7.75 -0.35
N ARG A 335 -0.24 -7.47 0.49
CA ARG A 335 0.54 -8.51 1.19
C ARG A 335 -0.21 -9.06 2.38
N GLN A 336 -0.95 -8.19 3.06
CA GLN A 336 -1.73 -8.56 4.21
C GLN A 336 -3.10 -9.08 3.79
N GLY A 337 -3.70 -8.57 2.71
CA GLY A 337 -5.00 -9.03 2.16
C GLY A 337 -6.21 -8.76 3.07
N PHE A 338 -5.99 -8.48 4.36
CA PHE A 338 -7.02 -8.09 5.33
C PHE A 338 -7.14 -6.57 5.49
N LEU A 339 -6.08 -5.79 5.28
CA LEU A 339 -6.12 -4.32 5.32
C LEU A 339 -6.48 -3.74 3.96
N ARG A 340 -7.79 -3.58 3.72
CA ARG A 340 -8.28 -3.18 2.40
C ARG A 340 -8.27 -1.66 2.21
N ASN A 341 -8.41 -0.87 3.28
CA ASN A 341 -8.37 0.60 3.28
C ASN A 341 -7.42 1.12 4.36
N ALA A 342 -6.15 0.75 4.28
CA ALA A 342 -5.15 1.19 5.24
C ALA A 342 -4.80 2.67 5.01
N VAL A 343 -5.11 3.52 5.99
CA VAL A 343 -4.74 4.93 5.96
C VAL A 343 -3.38 5.11 6.63
N TYR A 344 -2.40 5.55 5.85
CA TYR A 344 -1.08 5.91 6.35
C TYR A 344 -1.06 7.41 6.60
N THR A 345 -0.56 7.78 7.77
CA THR A 345 -0.53 9.16 8.23
C THR A 345 0.90 9.52 8.60
N CYS A 346 1.29 10.72 8.22
CA CYS A 346 2.52 11.33 8.66
C CYS A 346 2.31 11.89 10.08
N SER A 347 2.96 11.33 11.10
CA SER A 347 2.75 11.74 12.50
C SER A 347 3.54 13.02 12.82
N GLY A 348 2.83 14.08 13.20
CA GLY A 348 3.41 15.40 13.52
C GLY A 348 3.73 16.26 12.29
N PRO A 349 4.61 17.28 12.38
CA PRO A 349 5.13 17.92 11.18
C PRO A 349 5.90 16.87 10.40
N CYS A 350 5.59 16.68 9.11
CA CYS A 350 6.26 15.70 8.26
C CYS A 350 7.76 15.98 8.15
N LYS A 351 8.50 15.45 9.13
CA LYS A 351 9.95 15.52 9.17
C LYS A 351 10.42 14.47 8.20
N GLY A 352 10.96 14.94 7.08
CA GLY A 352 11.70 14.03 6.24
C GLY A 352 12.97 13.56 6.95
N GLU A 353 13.49 12.46 6.46
CA GLU A 353 14.77 11.90 6.87
C GLU A 353 15.56 11.48 5.64
N LYS A 354 16.87 11.29 5.81
CA LYS A 354 17.73 10.80 4.74
C LYS A 354 17.80 9.28 4.77
N ILE A 355 17.55 8.65 3.63
CA ILE A 355 17.92 7.25 3.39
C ILE A 355 19.24 7.23 2.61
N HIS A 356 20.18 6.41 3.08
CA HIS A 356 21.54 6.23 2.54
C HIS A 356 22.30 7.54 2.31
N ASP A 357 22.06 8.55 3.16
CA ASP A 357 22.59 9.93 3.09
C ASP A 357 22.32 10.72 1.78
N ALA A 358 21.64 10.10 0.81
CA ALA A 358 21.49 10.58 -0.55
C ALA A 358 20.07 11.07 -0.87
N LEU A 359 19.03 10.44 -0.33
CA LEU A 359 17.64 10.73 -0.68
C LEU A 359 16.82 11.18 0.52
N TRP A 360 16.05 12.26 0.35
CA TRP A 360 15.11 12.75 1.36
C TRP A 360 13.74 12.09 1.18
N VAL A 361 13.24 11.45 2.23
CA VAL A 361 11.96 10.72 2.23
C VAL A 361 11.11 11.16 3.40
N HIS A 362 9.79 10.99 3.27
CA HIS A 362 8.85 11.19 4.37
C HIS A 362 8.39 9.86 4.93
N LYS A 363 8.39 9.77 6.25
CA LYS A 363 7.93 8.61 6.99
C LYS A 363 6.42 8.72 7.24
N TYR A 364 5.68 7.70 6.83
CA TYR A 364 4.26 7.55 7.14
C TYR A 364 4.06 6.28 7.95
N GLU A 365 3.12 6.32 8.88
CA GLU A 365 2.80 5.21 9.78
C GLU A 365 1.32 4.84 9.61
N LEU A 366 0.99 3.57 9.76
CA LEU A 366 -0.40 3.14 9.74
C LEU A 366 -1.16 3.83 10.88
N GLY A 367 -2.19 4.60 10.54
CA GLY A 367 -2.96 5.38 11.51
C GLY A 367 -3.71 4.48 12.50
N ASP A 368 -3.88 4.92 13.75
CA ASP A 368 -4.57 4.13 14.79
C ASP A 368 -6.01 3.81 14.43
N ASP A 369 -6.66 4.69 13.70
CA ASP A 369 -8.05 4.51 13.29
C ASP A 369 -8.23 3.30 12.37
N ASN A 370 -7.16 2.77 11.75
CA ASN A 370 -7.25 1.50 11.03
C ASN A 370 -7.59 0.35 11.97
N TRP A 371 -7.09 0.38 13.20
CA TRP A 371 -7.21 -0.68 14.18
C TRP A 371 -8.40 -0.53 15.12
N LYS A 372 -9.17 0.56 15.02
CA LYS A 372 -10.36 0.77 15.85
C LYS A 372 -11.58 0.06 15.26
N LEU A 373 -12.52 -0.32 16.14
CA LEU A 373 -13.79 -0.91 15.73
C LEU A 373 -14.56 0.05 14.84
N LYS A 374 -15.09 -0.47 13.73
CA LYS A 374 -15.90 0.29 12.78
C LYS A 374 -17.16 -0.48 12.37
N VAL A 375 -18.19 0.30 12.07
CA VAL A 375 -19.46 -0.14 11.49
C VAL A 375 -19.68 0.69 10.23
N ASN A 376 -19.64 0.04 9.07
CA ASN A 376 -19.78 0.66 7.76
C ASN A 376 -18.78 1.80 7.54
N GLY A 377 -17.50 1.57 7.86
CA GLY A 377 -16.41 2.53 7.69
C GLY A 377 -16.34 3.65 8.74
N ARG A 378 -17.29 3.72 9.69
CA ARG A 378 -17.32 4.73 10.77
C ARG A 378 -16.97 4.10 12.10
N LEU A 379 -16.29 4.85 12.97
CA LEU A 379 -15.95 4.37 14.32
C LEU A 379 -17.21 3.93 15.08
N ASP A 380 -17.13 2.76 15.71
CA ASP A 380 -18.22 2.20 16.50
C ASP A 380 -18.31 2.85 17.89
N GLU A 381 -18.80 4.08 17.94
CA GLU A 381 -18.96 4.83 19.20
C GLU A 381 -20.03 4.22 20.11
N ALA A 382 -21.00 3.47 19.55
CA ALA A 382 -22.11 2.87 20.28
C ALA A 382 -21.79 1.46 20.84
N GLY A 383 -20.64 0.88 20.47
CA GLY A 383 -20.24 -0.46 20.88
C GLY A 383 -21.09 -1.57 20.25
N ASN A 384 -21.69 -1.31 19.08
CA ASN A 384 -22.52 -2.27 18.36
C ASN A 384 -21.74 -3.55 18.01
N CYS A 385 -20.43 -3.45 17.79
CA CYS A 385 -19.57 -4.58 17.47
C CYS A 385 -19.21 -5.47 18.64
N SER A 386 -19.38 -4.98 19.85
CA SER A 386 -19.12 -5.76 21.07
C SER A 386 -20.33 -6.60 21.51
N ARG A 387 -21.51 -6.43 20.90
CA ARG A 387 -22.77 -7.05 21.34
C ARG A 387 -23.30 -8.09 20.32
N PRO A 388 -23.70 -9.29 20.76
CA PRO A 388 -24.46 -10.21 19.92
C PRO A 388 -25.91 -9.71 19.71
N PRO A 389 -26.53 -9.95 18.54
CA PRO A 389 -25.90 -10.46 17.33
C PRO A 389 -25.05 -9.38 16.63
N MET A 390 -23.84 -9.76 16.23
CA MET A 390 -22.91 -8.87 15.52
C MET A 390 -23.38 -8.67 14.10
N HIS A 391 -24.19 -7.64 13.90
CA HIS A 391 -24.57 -7.20 12.57
C HIS A 391 -23.72 -5.96 12.23
N ASN A 392 -23.03 -6.05 11.10
CA ASN A 392 -22.42 -4.91 10.40
C ASN A 392 -21.10 -4.33 10.92
N CYS A 393 -20.24 -5.16 11.50
CA CYS A 393 -18.88 -4.76 11.86
C CYS A 393 -17.88 -4.98 10.74
N ASP A 394 -17.12 -3.92 10.40
CA ASP A 394 -16.07 -3.98 9.40
C ASP A 394 -15.06 -5.07 9.81
N TYR A 395 -14.62 -5.88 8.84
CA TYR A 395 -13.66 -6.98 9.07
C TYR A 395 -14.02 -7.90 10.24
N ALA A 396 -15.33 -8.12 10.48
CA ALA A 396 -15.82 -8.93 11.60
C ALA A 396 -15.19 -8.58 12.97
N MET A 397 -14.71 -7.35 13.13
CA MET A 397 -13.99 -6.93 14.34
C MET A 397 -14.93 -6.96 15.54
N ARG A 398 -14.49 -7.63 16.61
CA ARG A 398 -15.23 -7.72 17.88
C ARG A 398 -14.62 -6.89 18.99
N HIS A 399 -13.32 -6.67 18.89
CA HIS A 399 -12.53 -5.93 19.86
C HIS A 399 -11.65 -4.92 19.15
N GLN A 400 -11.37 -3.81 19.83
CA GLN A 400 -10.43 -2.83 19.31
C GLN A 400 -9.05 -3.47 19.14
N TYR A 401 -8.36 -3.06 18.08
CA TYR A 401 -7.02 -3.53 17.71
C TYR A 401 -6.92 -5.01 17.33
N ILE A 402 -8.06 -5.66 17.06
CA ILE A 402 -8.10 -7.02 16.52
C ILE A 402 -8.96 -7.06 15.26
N MET A 403 -8.31 -7.32 14.12
CA MET A 403 -8.95 -7.51 12.83
C MET A 403 -9.18 -8.97 12.55
N GLU A 404 -10.42 -9.37 12.30
CA GLU A 404 -10.75 -10.74 11.96
C GLU A 404 -10.93 -10.90 10.45
N SER A 405 -10.13 -11.76 9.86
CA SER A 405 -10.40 -12.25 8.52
C SER A 405 -11.27 -13.50 8.65
N ARG A 406 -12.51 -13.43 8.16
CA ARG A 406 -13.31 -14.62 7.90
C ARG A 406 -13.28 -14.91 6.42
N THR A 407 -12.20 -15.49 5.92
CA THR A 407 -12.30 -16.21 4.66
C THR A 407 -12.87 -17.60 4.94
N HIS A 408 -13.63 -18.17 4.02
CA HIS A 408 -14.44 -19.40 4.20
C HIS A 408 -13.67 -20.63 4.70
N LEU A 409 -12.34 -20.55 4.78
CA LEU A 409 -11.45 -21.67 5.04
C LEU A 409 -10.30 -21.29 5.99
N ASN A 410 -10.46 -20.25 6.82
CA ASN A 410 -9.41 -19.88 7.78
C ASN A 410 -9.93 -18.87 8.81
N SER A 411 -10.10 -19.32 10.05
CA SER A 411 -10.33 -18.41 11.16
C SER A 411 -9.03 -17.68 11.50
N ALA A 412 -9.00 -16.39 11.21
CA ALA A 412 -7.80 -15.62 11.07
C ALA A 412 -7.98 -14.30 11.81
N ALA A 413 -7.05 -13.93 12.69
CA ALA A 413 -7.07 -12.62 13.32
C ALA A 413 -5.70 -11.96 13.24
N PHE A 414 -5.69 -10.63 13.29
CA PHE A 414 -4.49 -9.82 13.23
C PHE A 414 -4.55 -8.72 14.28
N SER A 415 -3.41 -8.40 14.88
CA SER A 415 -3.27 -7.31 15.83
C SER A 415 -1.91 -6.65 15.70
N LEU A 416 -1.74 -5.50 16.36
CA LEU A 416 -0.42 -4.94 16.58
C LEU A 416 0.45 -5.92 17.40
N PRO A 417 1.79 -5.86 17.24
CA PRO A 417 2.73 -6.72 17.95
C PRO A 417 2.45 -6.80 19.45
N TYR A 418 2.58 -7.99 20.01
CA TYR A 418 2.33 -8.27 21.43
C TYR A 418 0.98 -7.75 21.97
N PHE A 419 -0.08 -7.80 21.15
CA PHE A 419 -1.41 -7.29 21.48
C PHE A 419 -1.42 -5.78 21.78
N GLY A 420 -0.59 -5.01 21.05
CA GLY A 420 -0.49 -3.57 21.23
C GLY A 420 -1.85 -2.88 21.17
N ASN A 421 -2.13 -2.05 22.18
CA ASN A 421 -3.37 -1.28 22.36
C ASN A 421 -4.67 -2.12 22.46
N VAL A 422 -4.59 -3.45 22.47
CA VAL A 422 -5.72 -4.34 22.75
C VAL A 422 -6.07 -4.22 24.25
N SER A 423 -7.35 -4.41 24.60
CA SER A 423 -7.80 -4.38 25.98
C SER A 423 -7.12 -5.45 26.85
N ASP A 424 -6.88 -5.10 28.12
CA ASP A 424 -6.13 -5.92 29.07
C ASP A 424 -6.73 -7.32 29.29
N ASP A 425 -8.04 -7.47 29.23
CA ASP A 425 -8.72 -8.76 29.36
C ASP A 425 -8.29 -9.74 28.27
N ILE A 426 -8.20 -9.26 27.02
CA ILE A 426 -7.77 -10.07 25.88
C ILE A 426 -6.25 -10.25 25.89
N ALA A 427 -5.49 -9.17 26.09
CA ALA A 427 -4.02 -9.24 26.10
C ALA A 427 -3.50 -10.15 27.22
N ASN A 428 -4.15 -10.14 28.39
CA ASN A 428 -3.78 -10.99 29.52
C ASN A 428 -4.39 -12.40 29.48
N ALA A 429 -5.18 -12.75 28.46
CA ALA A 429 -5.71 -14.10 28.29
C ALA A 429 -4.59 -15.11 27.97
N THR A 430 -3.49 -14.63 27.38
CA THR A 430 -2.27 -15.41 27.10
C THR A 430 -1.04 -14.73 27.69
N ILE A 431 0.05 -15.47 27.81
CA ILE A 431 1.35 -14.95 28.24
C ILE A 431 2.33 -15.14 27.10
N VAL A 432 2.84 -14.04 26.54
CA VAL A 432 3.90 -14.08 25.52
C VAL A 432 5.20 -13.62 26.15
N LEU A 433 6.25 -14.44 26.01
CA LEU A 433 7.60 -14.17 26.50
C LEU A 433 8.56 -14.05 25.31
N ASP A 434 9.42 -13.05 25.34
CA ASP A 434 10.53 -12.90 24.38
C ASP A 434 11.59 -13.99 24.61
N SER A 435 12.59 -14.09 23.73
CA SER A 435 13.68 -15.08 23.82
C SER A 435 14.49 -15.05 25.13
N LYS A 436 14.34 -14.02 25.96
CA LYS A 436 14.99 -13.85 27.27
C LYS A 436 14.04 -14.16 28.44
N GLY A 437 12.80 -14.54 28.17
CA GLY A 437 11.77 -14.83 29.17
C GLY A 437 11.06 -13.58 29.71
N ASN A 438 11.24 -12.41 29.10
CA ASN A 438 10.54 -11.18 29.51
C ASN A 438 9.22 -11.04 28.75
N ARG A 439 8.26 -10.31 29.33
CA ARG A 439 7.05 -9.90 28.59
C ARG A 439 7.36 -8.68 27.72
N PRO A 440 7.43 -8.80 26.39
CA PRO A 440 7.63 -7.66 25.53
C PRO A 440 6.37 -6.78 25.52
N THR A 441 6.57 -5.48 25.32
CA THR A 441 5.50 -4.49 25.18
C THR A 441 5.52 -3.89 23.79
N TYR A 442 4.34 -3.62 23.23
CA TYR A 442 4.24 -2.87 21.99
C TYR A 442 4.87 -1.47 22.14
N ASN A 443 5.72 -1.10 21.18
CA ASN A 443 6.27 0.24 21.07
C ASN A 443 6.02 0.75 19.65
N ARG A 444 5.15 1.76 19.51
CA ARG A 444 4.79 2.33 18.20
C ARG A 444 5.98 2.89 17.44
N ASP A 445 6.99 3.44 18.10
CA ASP A 445 8.15 4.04 17.42
C ASP A 445 9.03 2.97 16.77
N THR A 446 9.08 1.79 17.38
CA THR A 446 9.94 0.68 16.96
C THR A 446 9.17 -0.54 16.48
N MET A 447 7.85 -0.49 16.33
CA MET A 447 6.98 -1.58 15.90
C MET A 447 5.75 -1.02 15.15
N GLY A 448 5.09 -1.86 14.37
CA GLY A 448 3.97 -1.51 13.50
C GLY A 448 4.39 -1.20 12.06
N ASP A 449 3.38 -0.94 11.22
CA ASP A 449 3.54 -0.73 9.80
C ASP A 449 3.96 0.71 9.48
N LYS A 450 5.03 0.86 8.70
CA LYS A 450 5.66 2.13 8.35
C LYS A 450 6.16 2.11 6.92
N VAL A 451 6.13 3.26 6.28
CA VAL A 451 6.73 3.43 4.95
C VAL A 451 7.51 4.73 4.90
N TRP A 452 8.52 4.74 4.04
CA TRP A 452 9.31 5.91 3.73
C TRP A 452 9.20 6.17 2.24
N VAL A 453 8.55 7.28 1.91
CA VAL A 453 8.15 7.62 0.55
C VAL A 453 8.92 8.85 0.10
N ASP A 454 9.50 8.78 -1.08
CA ASP A 454 10.00 9.97 -1.76
C ASP A 454 8.80 10.83 -2.20
N PRO A 455 8.68 12.07 -1.71
CA PRO A 455 7.54 12.94 -2.02
C PRO A 455 7.38 13.23 -3.52
N LEU A 456 8.47 13.19 -4.30
CA LEU A 456 8.42 13.53 -5.72
C LEU A 456 7.92 12.40 -6.60
N SER A 457 8.54 11.23 -6.48
CA SER A 457 8.16 10.06 -7.28
C SER A 457 6.99 9.29 -6.67
N GLY A 458 6.68 9.49 -5.39
CA GLY A 458 5.76 8.65 -4.62
C GLY A 458 6.30 7.23 -4.39
N THR A 459 7.57 6.96 -4.71
CA THR A 459 8.18 5.64 -4.55
C THR A 459 8.48 5.35 -3.08
N ALA A 460 8.11 4.16 -2.61
CA ALA A 460 8.54 3.65 -1.31
C ALA A 460 9.99 3.13 -1.39
N PHE A 461 10.86 3.69 -0.56
CA PHE A 461 12.29 3.32 -0.48
C PHE A 461 12.59 2.37 0.67
N LYS A 462 11.88 2.58 1.77
CA LYS A 462 11.89 1.70 2.93
C LYS A 462 10.46 1.42 3.30
N TYR A 463 10.20 0.19 3.72
CA TYR A 463 8.92 -0.24 4.21
C TYR A 463 9.17 -1.21 5.35
N ARG A 464 8.39 -1.06 6.42
CA ARG A 464 8.38 -1.98 7.53
C ARG A 464 6.97 -2.47 7.75
N SER A 465 6.78 -3.78 7.84
CA SER A 465 5.55 -4.36 8.39
C SER A 465 5.85 -5.10 9.66
N ASP A 466 4.94 -5.00 10.63
CA ASP A 466 5.09 -5.66 11.90
C ASP A 466 3.73 -5.94 12.52
N VAL A 467 3.27 -7.18 12.36
CA VAL A 467 1.90 -7.59 12.72
C VAL A 467 1.91 -8.97 13.38
N ASN A 468 1.08 -9.10 14.41
CA ASN A 468 0.75 -10.39 15.01
C ASN A 468 -0.30 -11.11 14.18
N ARG A 469 0.00 -12.35 13.81
CA ARG A 469 -1.00 -13.33 13.38
C ARG A 469 -1.55 -14.07 14.58
N LEU A 470 -2.86 -13.98 14.73
CA LEU A 470 -3.65 -14.62 15.78
C LEU A 470 -4.61 -15.64 15.16
N THR A 471 -5.04 -16.59 15.97
CA THR A 471 -6.14 -17.49 15.65
C THR A 471 -7.24 -17.28 16.69
N PRO A 472 -8.42 -16.77 16.29
CA PRO A 472 -9.50 -16.58 17.24
C PRO A 472 -10.12 -17.93 17.59
N ILE A 473 -10.43 -18.10 18.87
CA ILE A 473 -11.00 -19.32 19.43
C ILE A 473 -12.24 -18.92 20.22
N ASP A 474 -13.41 -19.42 19.83
CA ASP A 474 -14.64 -19.26 20.62
C ASP A 474 -14.85 -20.43 21.57
N LYS A 475 -15.39 -20.11 22.75
CA LYS A 475 -15.85 -21.12 23.71
C LYS A 475 -16.89 -22.07 23.11
N SER A 476 -17.76 -21.57 22.23
CA SER A 476 -18.79 -22.38 21.56
C SER A 476 -18.22 -23.43 20.60
N MET A 477 -17.01 -23.23 20.06
CA MET A 477 -16.33 -24.22 19.20
C MET A 477 -15.86 -25.44 20.00
N TRP A 478 -15.69 -25.29 21.31
CA TRP A 478 -15.04 -26.25 22.19
C TRP A 478 -15.96 -26.74 23.32
N ASN A 479 -17.27 -26.78 23.07
CA ASN A 479 -18.28 -27.20 24.05
C ASN A 479 -18.33 -28.73 24.25
N SER A 480 -17.19 -29.36 24.49
CA SER A 480 -17.14 -30.78 24.83
C SER A 480 -16.22 -31.07 26.01
N PRO A 481 -16.43 -32.19 26.72
CA PRO A 481 -15.61 -32.55 27.87
C PRO A 481 -14.10 -32.59 27.56
N ARG A 482 -13.73 -32.90 26.30
CA ARG A 482 -12.35 -32.99 25.81
C ARG A 482 -11.64 -31.65 25.74
N HIS A 483 -12.40 -30.57 25.60
CA HIS A 483 -11.88 -29.25 25.24
C HIS A 483 -12.41 -28.11 26.12
N ALA A 484 -13.38 -28.41 26.99
CA ALA A 484 -13.95 -27.48 27.97
C ALA A 484 -12.86 -26.84 28.84
N ASN A 485 -11.77 -27.58 29.09
CA ASN A 485 -10.62 -27.09 29.84
C ASN A 485 -9.90 -25.92 29.16
N ILE A 486 -10.03 -25.62 27.87
CA ILE A 486 -9.33 -24.45 27.28
C ILE A 486 -9.93 -23.12 27.78
N PHE A 487 -11.24 -23.11 28.09
CA PHE A 487 -11.99 -21.90 28.49
C PHE A 487 -12.46 -21.94 29.96
N ALA A 488 -12.19 -23.01 30.70
CA ALA A 488 -12.80 -23.26 32.01
C ALA A 488 -12.38 -22.27 33.13
N GLY A 489 -11.49 -21.31 32.88
CA GLY A 489 -11.05 -20.30 33.84
C GLY A 489 -11.27 -18.84 33.44
N GLY A 490 -11.85 -18.56 32.26
CA GLY A 490 -12.00 -17.20 31.73
C GLY A 490 -13.46 -16.74 31.63
N SER A 491 -13.70 -15.45 31.90
CA SER A 491 -14.99 -14.78 31.59
C SER A 491 -15.15 -14.46 30.10
N LEU A 492 -14.10 -14.69 29.30
CA LEU A 492 -14.12 -14.40 27.88
C LEU A 492 -14.77 -15.55 27.11
N ASP A 493 -15.79 -15.21 26.33
CA ASP A 493 -16.40 -16.15 25.36
C ASP A 493 -15.49 -16.42 24.16
N ARG A 494 -14.44 -15.60 23.97
CA ARG A 494 -13.47 -15.69 22.88
C ARG A 494 -12.05 -15.37 23.37
N MET A 495 -11.09 -16.18 22.93
CA MET A 495 -9.66 -15.97 23.14
C MET A 495 -8.94 -15.79 21.81
N TYR A 496 -7.89 -14.98 21.78
CA TYR A 496 -7.04 -14.83 20.60
C TYR A 496 -5.69 -15.50 20.83
N TRP A 497 -5.46 -16.57 20.09
CA TRP A 497 -4.29 -17.41 20.25
C TRP A 497 -3.14 -16.92 19.38
N PRO A 498 -2.00 -16.49 19.96
CA PRO A 498 -0.88 -15.99 19.17
C PRO A 498 -0.22 -17.14 18.41
N TYR A 499 -0.13 -16.99 17.08
CA TYR A 499 0.43 -18.02 16.20
C TYR A 499 1.86 -17.67 15.78
N TYR A 500 2.02 -16.52 15.12
CA TYR A 500 3.34 -15.93 14.85
C TYR A 500 3.22 -14.41 14.74
N ARG A 501 4.35 -13.72 14.76
CA ARG A 501 4.49 -12.32 14.38
C ARG A 501 5.53 -12.25 13.29
N TYR A 502 5.25 -11.48 12.26
CA TYR A 502 6.23 -11.21 11.22
C TYR A 502 6.63 -9.74 11.29
N ALA A 503 7.93 -9.51 11.31
CA ALA A 503 8.54 -8.19 11.24
C ALA A 503 9.40 -8.15 9.98
N PHE A 504 8.87 -7.59 8.89
CA PHE A 504 9.58 -7.43 7.64
C PHE A 504 10.08 -6.02 7.49
N GLU A 505 11.33 -5.88 7.05
CA GLU A 505 11.86 -4.61 6.59
C GLU A 505 12.36 -4.78 5.17
N ILE A 506 11.80 -3.99 4.28
CA ILE A 506 12.20 -3.89 2.88
C ILE A 506 12.87 -2.54 2.76
N GLU A 507 14.13 -2.52 2.38
CA GLU A 507 14.86 -1.29 2.10
C GLU A 507 15.59 -1.47 0.77
N ARG A 508 15.47 -0.48 -0.12
CA ARG A 508 16.24 -0.46 -1.36
C ARG A 508 17.73 -0.35 -1.04
N THR A 509 18.57 -0.98 -1.87
CA THR A 509 20.01 -0.90 -1.67
C THR A 509 20.52 0.53 -1.86
N GLU A 510 21.71 0.82 -1.35
CA GLU A 510 22.37 2.11 -1.59
C GLU A 510 22.60 2.33 -3.10
N GLU A 511 22.93 1.28 -3.85
CA GLU A 511 23.14 1.32 -5.29
C GLU A 511 21.85 1.69 -6.03
N ASP A 512 20.72 1.01 -5.75
CA ASP A 512 19.41 1.34 -6.33
C ASP A 512 19.01 2.79 -6.01
N THR A 513 19.27 3.20 -4.76
CA THR A 513 18.95 4.56 -4.30
C THR A 513 19.79 5.59 -5.05
N ARG A 514 21.08 5.32 -5.24
CA ARG A 514 21.99 6.21 -5.98
C ARG A 514 21.63 6.28 -7.46
N GLU A 515 21.23 5.18 -8.09
CA GLU A 515 20.76 5.18 -9.48
C GLU A 515 19.51 6.04 -9.65
N ILE A 516 18.56 5.96 -8.73
CA ILE A 516 17.35 6.78 -8.74
C ILE A 516 17.69 8.26 -8.50
N VAL A 517 18.54 8.56 -7.52
CA VAL A 517 18.99 9.94 -7.25
C VAL A 517 19.72 10.51 -8.46
N ASN A 518 20.60 9.74 -9.11
CA ASN A 518 21.34 10.17 -10.29
C ASN A 518 20.43 10.39 -11.50
N SER A 519 19.44 9.51 -11.73
CA SER A 519 18.50 9.68 -12.84
C SER A 519 17.60 10.90 -12.63
N LEU A 520 17.08 11.11 -11.42
CA LEU A 520 16.35 12.34 -11.06
C LEU A 520 17.26 13.57 -11.22
N GLY A 521 18.49 13.52 -10.68
CA GLY A 521 19.45 14.61 -10.77
C GLY A 521 19.83 14.97 -12.21
N MET A 522 20.02 13.97 -13.08
CA MET A 522 20.26 14.18 -14.51
C MET A 522 19.05 14.83 -15.19
N LEU A 523 17.83 14.35 -14.91
CA LEU A 523 16.60 14.94 -15.44
C LEU A 523 16.52 16.43 -15.07
N TYR A 524 16.68 16.76 -13.78
CA TYR A 524 16.68 18.15 -13.31
C TYR A 524 17.77 19.00 -13.97
N THR A 525 19.00 18.45 -14.08
CA THR A 525 20.12 19.15 -14.70
C THR A 525 19.84 19.45 -16.18
N MET A 526 19.33 18.47 -16.92
CA MET A 526 18.92 18.66 -18.33
C MET A 526 17.85 19.74 -18.47
N MET A 527 16.84 19.74 -17.58
CA MET A 527 15.77 20.73 -17.60
C MET A 527 16.26 22.15 -17.26
N LEU A 528 17.18 22.27 -16.31
CA LEU A 528 17.84 23.53 -15.99
C LEU A 528 18.60 24.06 -17.20
N TRP A 529 19.40 23.22 -17.87
CA TRP A 529 20.14 23.62 -19.08
C TRP A 529 19.22 24.02 -20.22
N LEU A 530 18.13 23.29 -20.46
CA LEU A 530 17.13 23.64 -21.47
C LEU A 530 16.51 25.01 -21.17
N THR A 531 16.22 25.29 -19.89
CA THR A 531 15.60 26.55 -19.50
C THR A 531 16.58 27.72 -19.60
N ILE A 532 17.82 27.54 -19.16
CA ILE A 532 18.89 28.54 -19.33
C ILE A 532 19.11 28.83 -20.82
N SER A 533 19.16 27.78 -21.66
CA SER A 533 19.37 27.92 -23.10
C SER A 533 18.19 28.61 -23.79
N ALA A 534 16.96 28.26 -23.42
CA ALA A 534 15.76 28.91 -23.93
C ALA A 534 15.69 30.39 -23.50
N GLY A 535 16.00 30.68 -22.24
CA GLY A 535 16.08 32.05 -21.71
C GLY A 535 17.14 32.87 -22.42
N ALA A 536 18.35 32.32 -22.61
CA ALA A 536 19.44 32.96 -23.34
C ALA A 536 19.05 33.22 -24.81
N TYR A 537 18.39 32.27 -25.47
CA TYR A 537 17.90 32.42 -26.84
C TYR A 537 16.86 33.54 -26.96
N LEU A 538 15.91 33.61 -26.03
CA LEU A 538 14.90 34.68 -26.00
C LEU A 538 15.56 36.04 -25.78
N ILE A 539 16.45 36.17 -24.79
CA ILE A 539 17.21 37.40 -24.53
C ILE A 539 18.01 37.81 -25.76
N TRP A 540 18.68 36.85 -26.42
CA TRP A 540 19.45 37.11 -27.63
C TRP A 540 18.57 37.62 -28.77
N LYS A 541 17.41 37.01 -29.01
CA LYS A 541 16.43 37.46 -30.02
C LYS A 541 15.86 38.84 -29.69
N SER A 542 15.53 39.12 -28.43
CA SER A 542 15.07 40.44 -28.01
C SER A 542 16.15 41.51 -28.19
N CYS A 543 17.40 41.22 -27.80
CA CYS A 543 18.52 42.12 -28.01
C CYS A 543 18.78 42.37 -29.49
N PHE A 544 18.76 41.32 -30.32
CA PHE A 544 18.93 41.43 -31.76
C PHE A 544 17.80 42.25 -32.42
N GLY A 545 16.55 42.00 -32.00
CA GLY A 545 15.39 42.79 -32.42
C GLY A 545 15.51 44.26 -32.03
N CYS A 546 15.95 44.56 -30.80
CA CYS A 546 16.23 45.93 -30.36
C CYS A 546 17.39 46.55 -31.17
N CYS A 547 18.45 45.81 -31.46
CA CYS A 547 19.57 46.29 -32.28
C CYS A 547 19.16 46.59 -33.73
N ILE A 548 18.15 45.92 -34.28
CA ILE A 548 17.60 46.22 -35.61
C ILE A 548 16.59 47.39 -35.54
N ALA A 549 15.72 47.39 -34.52
CA ALA A 549 14.66 48.37 -34.37
C ALA A 549 15.18 49.74 -33.92
N CYS A 550 16.23 49.81 -33.09
CA CYS A 550 16.80 51.08 -32.62
C CYS A 550 17.34 51.96 -33.75
N PRO A 551 18.14 51.46 -34.70
CA PRO A 551 18.55 52.23 -35.87
C PRO A 551 17.37 52.69 -36.72
N ALA A 552 16.39 51.81 -36.97
CA ALA A 552 15.21 52.15 -37.75
C ALA A 552 14.35 53.22 -37.06
N ALA A 553 14.13 53.11 -35.75
CA ALA A 553 13.42 54.10 -34.95
C ALA A 553 14.20 55.42 -34.85
N ARG A 554 15.53 55.37 -34.74
CA ARG A 554 16.40 56.56 -34.74
C ARG A 554 16.39 57.25 -36.10
N GLN A 555 16.35 56.49 -37.20
CA GLN A 555 16.21 57.01 -38.55
C GLN A 555 14.82 57.63 -38.75
N ALA A 556 13.75 56.96 -38.32
CA ALA A 556 12.38 57.48 -38.39
C ALA A 556 12.22 58.75 -37.54
N TRP A 557 12.85 58.82 -36.36
CA TRP A 557 12.87 60.01 -35.52
C TRP A 557 13.65 61.16 -36.17
N LYS A 558 14.83 60.88 -36.77
CA LYS A 558 15.56 61.88 -37.57
C LYS A 558 14.73 62.40 -38.74
N ASN A 559 14.03 61.52 -39.45
CA ASN A 559 13.16 61.89 -40.57
C ASN A 559 11.97 62.74 -40.10
N ARG A 560 11.35 62.42 -38.94
CA ARG A 560 10.31 63.26 -38.34
C ARG A 560 10.83 64.64 -37.95
N LYS A 561 11.99 64.73 -37.30
CA LYS A 561 12.62 66.02 -36.98
C LYS A 561 12.96 66.84 -38.23
N ALA A 562 13.44 66.19 -39.28
CA ALA A 562 13.72 66.86 -40.56
C ALA A 562 12.42 67.38 -41.22
N GLN A 563 11.32 66.62 -41.13
CA GLN A 563 9.99 67.05 -41.59
C GLN A 563 9.41 68.18 -40.73
N GLU A 564 9.61 68.17 -39.42
CA GLU A 564 9.20 69.25 -38.52
C GLU A 564 10.02 70.53 -38.76
N GLN A 565 11.31 70.42 -39.07
CA GLN A 565 12.14 71.56 -39.50
C GLN A 565 11.71 72.13 -40.86
N THR A 566 11.30 71.29 -41.82
CA THR A 566 10.75 71.80 -43.10
C THR A 566 9.35 72.38 -42.95
N LYS A 567 8.52 71.88 -42.02
CA LYS A 567 7.23 72.49 -41.67
C LYS A 567 7.40 73.82 -40.94
N SER A 568 8.35 73.96 -40.02
CA SER A 568 8.60 75.23 -39.33
C SER A 568 9.18 76.31 -40.26
N VAL A 569 9.97 75.93 -41.27
CA VAL A 569 10.39 76.88 -42.35
C VAL A 569 9.22 77.27 -43.26
N LYS A 570 8.28 76.36 -43.55
CA LYS A 570 7.06 76.71 -44.30
C LYS A 570 6.05 77.53 -43.47
N ILE A 571 6.00 77.35 -42.16
CA ILE A 571 5.13 78.12 -41.26
C ILE A 571 5.71 79.53 -41.01
N LEU A 572 7.03 79.72 -41.03
CA LEU A 572 7.66 81.06 -41.03
C LEU A 572 7.52 81.84 -42.35
N VAL A 573 7.14 81.18 -43.45
CA VAL A 573 6.80 81.83 -44.74
C VAL A 573 5.28 82.00 -44.90
N ALA A 574 4.46 81.34 -44.07
CA ALA A 574 3.00 81.44 -44.12
C ALA A 574 2.37 82.23 -42.95
N ALA A 575 3.13 82.58 -41.90
CA ALA A 575 2.67 83.38 -40.77
C ALA A 575 2.97 84.88 -40.95
N LYS A 576 2.58 85.44 -42.11
CA LYS A 576 2.45 86.90 -42.30
C LYS A 576 1.02 87.35 -42.59
N ASP A 577 0.07 86.43 -42.76
CA ASP A 577 -1.34 86.79 -42.89
C ASP A 577 -2.18 86.01 -41.86
N ASP A 578 -2.92 86.80 -41.09
CA ASP A 578 -4.09 86.48 -40.26
C ASP A 578 -3.90 85.96 -38.83
N GLU A 579 -3.90 86.95 -37.93
CA GLU A 579 -4.42 86.92 -36.57
C GLU A 579 -5.92 86.55 -36.51
N GLU A 580 -6.33 86.12 -35.30
CA GLU A 580 -7.68 86.23 -34.71
C GLU A 580 -8.74 85.13 -34.98
N LYS A 581 -8.82 84.13 -34.09
CA LYS A 581 -9.87 83.99 -33.02
C LYS A 581 -10.07 82.55 -32.52
N GLN A 582 -10.02 82.41 -31.17
CA GLN A 582 -10.87 81.63 -30.22
C GLN A 582 -11.31 80.18 -30.57
N ALA A 583 -11.41 79.18 -29.67
CA ALA A 583 -11.24 79.05 -28.22
C ALA A 583 -11.23 77.54 -27.82
N CYS A 584 -10.60 77.25 -26.67
CA CYS A 584 -10.86 76.18 -25.66
C CYS A 584 -11.04 74.70 -26.05
N THR A 585 -10.17 73.79 -25.54
CA THR A 585 -10.45 72.82 -24.43
C THR A 585 -9.29 71.81 -24.20
N GLU A 586 -8.99 71.53 -22.93
CA GLU A 586 -8.10 70.48 -22.39
C GLU A 586 -8.67 69.03 -22.62
N PRO A 587 -8.08 67.88 -22.16
CA PRO A 587 -6.89 67.64 -21.32
C PRO A 587 -5.96 66.47 -21.74
N PHE A 588 -4.90 66.33 -20.93
CA PHE A 588 -4.01 65.18 -20.74
C PHE A 588 -4.68 63.78 -20.70
N ALA A 589 -4.12 62.82 -21.44
CA ALA A 589 -3.93 61.36 -21.19
C ALA A 589 -3.79 60.64 -22.56
N PRO A 590 -2.90 59.63 -22.79
CA PRO A 590 -2.90 58.38 -22.02
C PRO A 590 -1.54 57.63 -21.91
N LEU A 591 -1.15 57.25 -20.69
CA LEU A 591 -0.21 56.13 -20.44
C LEU A 591 -0.92 54.79 -20.17
N LYS A 592 -2.26 54.79 -20.04
CA LYS A 592 -3.06 53.56 -19.82
C LYS A 592 -3.33 52.76 -21.10
N GLY A 593 -3.34 53.39 -22.28
CA GLY A 593 -3.62 52.72 -23.56
C GLY A 593 -2.48 51.81 -24.03
N LEU A 594 -1.23 52.17 -23.75
CA LEU A 594 -0.06 51.41 -24.22
C LEU A 594 0.09 50.07 -23.49
N ALA A 595 -0.20 50.04 -22.18
CA ALA A 595 -0.16 48.81 -21.38
C ALA A 595 -1.27 47.84 -21.77
N ALA A 596 -2.50 48.34 -21.98
CA ALA A 596 -3.62 47.52 -22.44
C ALA A 596 -3.39 46.97 -23.86
N HIS A 597 -2.77 47.75 -24.74
CA HIS A 597 -2.47 47.31 -26.10
C HIS A 597 -1.31 46.29 -26.17
N LEU A 598 -0.28 46.45 -25.34
CA LEU A 598 0.80 45.46 -25.22
C LEU A 598 0.31 44.15 -24.58
N LEU A 599 -0.51 44.23 -23.53
CA LEU A 599 -1.11 43.04 -22.91
C LEU A 599 -2.07 42.31 -23.85
N SER A 600 -2.85 43.04 -24.66
CA SER A 600 -3.69 42.46 -25.70
C SER A 600 -2.88 41.75 -26.79
N ARG A 601 -1.74 42.32 -27.21
CA ARG A 601 -0.88 41.70 -28.23
C ARG A 601 -0.20 40.43 -27.73
N VAL A 602 0.33 40.47 -26.52
CA VAL A 602 0.96 39.28 -25.89
C VAL A 602 -0.07 38.18 -25.67
N ARG A 603 -1.29 38.52 -25.24
CA ARG A 603 -2.39 37.56 -25.09
C ARG A 603 -2.77 36.90 -26.42
N ASN A 604 -2.86 37.66 -27.50
CA ASN A 604 -3.22 37.15 -28.82
C ASN A 604 -2.12 36.27 -29.43
N GLU A 605 -0.83 36.59 -29.23
CA GLU A 605 0.28 35.73 -29.69
C GLU A 605 0.39 34.44 -28.86
N LEU A 606 0.13 34.50 -27.55
CA LEU A 606 0.10 33.31 -26.70
C LEU A 606 -1.10 32.40 -26.97
N GLN A 607 -2.25 32.96 -27.37
CA GLN A 607 -3.39 32.17 -27.87
C GLN A 607 -3.13 31.57 -29.25
N ALA A 608 -2.51 32.32 -30.17
CA ALA A 608 -2.17 31.83 -31.51
C ALA A 608 -1.11 30.72 -31.51
N THR A 609 -0.26 30.67 -30.48
CA THR A 609 0.74 29.61 -30.29
C THR A 609 0.23 28.43 -29.44
N GLY A 610 -1.04 28.46 -29.01
CA GLY A 610 -1.67 27.39 -28.23
C GLY A 610 -1.21 27.29 -26.78
N TRP A 611 -0.48 28.29 -26.27
CA TRP A 611 0.05 28.34 -24.90
C TRP A 611 -0.96 28.83 -23.85
N LEU A 612 -2.00 29.55 -24.28
CA LEU A 612 -3.17 29.90 -23.47
C LEU A 612 -4.41 29.23 -24.07
N ARG A 613 -5.01 28.29 -23.34
CA ARG A 613 -6.40 27.89 -23.57
C ARG A 613 -7.34 28.85 -22.87
#